data_AF-A0A5J5E4U0-F1
#
_entry.id   AF-A0A5J5E4U0-F1
#
_cell.length_a   1.000
_cell.length_b   1.000
_cell.length_c   1.000
_cell.angle_alpha   90.00
_cell.angle_beta   90.00
_cell.angle_gamma   90.00
#
_symmetry.space_group_name_H-M   'P 1'
#
loop_
_entity.id
_entity.type
_entity.pdbx_description
1 polymer ?
#
loop_
_entity_poly.entity_id
_entity_poly.type
_entity_poly.pdbx_seq_one_letter_code
_entity_poly.pdbx_strand_id
1 'polypeptide(L)'
;MTWFMVDDGVYDAPQTEDVPLAALGLWVKAGSYVGRQMRDKDYDGTFDMRRLRKLGGTPKLVAECLAAGLFTQTDTGVYAIVQAANLCKFAGGADLSGKRSEAGRKGGKASGRARRSKAEANATAPHDVDGETSASSKTEANASRLLEAKGTIPNLSDPLTSPNPSGPESKQTVSIAEIEARAMLDPFATAWSLYPKHTGSPDRARIAWQAVTDGTAVTPQATPEALLAAVTRYQKAVRDGDANPQFVKGMGRWLEEGGYLDWLPKPPKPRYTWGICDEQWLQEHILSQVPEGSFEGSIVGTFWANVKAGGDPEQAAERVVKELTRKGRPS
;
A
#
# COMPACT_ATOMS: atom_id res chain seq x y z
N MET A 1 19.20 -7.47 -21.80
CA MET A 1 19.83 -7.00 -20.54
C MET A 1 18.78 -7.03 -19.46
N THR A 2 19.09 -7.60 -18.30
CA THR A 2 18.16 -7.65 -17.16
C THR A 2 18.24 -6.34 -16.37
N TRP A 3 17.09 -5.74 -16.10
CA TRP A 3 16.95 -4.50 -15.33
C TRP A 3 16.16 -4.76 -14.06
N PHE A 4 16.58 -4.17 -12.95
CA PHE A 4 15.78 -4.11 -11.73
C PHE A 4 14.94 -2.83 -11.80
N MET A 5 13.64 -2.99 -12.02
CA MET A 5 12.69 -1.88 -12.08
C MET A 5 12.07 -1.70 -10.71
N VAL A 6 12.26 -0.53 -10.11
CA VAL A 6 11.50 -0.09 -8.95
C VAL A 6 10.24 0.58 -9.47
N ASP A 7 9.10 0.23 -8.88
CA ASP A 7 7.82 0.80 -9.28
C ASP A 7 7.68 2.24 -8.80
N ASP A 8 6.96 3.06 -9.56
CA ASP A 8 6.73 4.46 -9.18
C ASP A 8 5.89 4.55 -7.89
N GLY A 9 5.08 3.53 -7.57
CA GLY A 9 4.33 3.40 -6.31
C GLY A 9 5.15 2.88 -5.12
N VAL A 10 6.49 2.87 -5.19
CA VAL A 10 7.31 2.41 -4.06
C VAL A 10 7.21 3.32 -2.84
N TYR A 11 6.80 4.59 -3.01
CA TYR A 11 6.72 5.57 -1.91
C TYR A 11 5.47 5.38 -1.03
N ASP A 12 4.41 4.74 -1.55
CA ASP A 12 3.15 4.45 -0.86
C ASP A 12 2.85 2.94 -0.77
N ALA A 13 3.85 2.10 -1.07
CA ALA A 13 3.73 0.67 -0.89
C ALA A 13 3.66 0.32 0.62
N PRO A 14 2.72 -0.52 1.07
CA PRO A 14 2.61 -0.92 2.48
C PRO A 14 3.91 -1.49 3.06
N GLN A 15 4.74 -2.11 2.21
CA GLN A 15 6.05 -2.65 2.58
C GLN A 15 7.13 -1.59 2.79
N THR A 16 6.90 -0.33 2.48
CA THR A 16 7.90 0.75 2.60
C THR A 16 7.47 1.86 3.57
N GLU A 17 6.20 1.87 4.01
CA GLU A 17 5.63 2.89 4.93
C GLU A 17 6.45 3.08 6.21
N ASP A 18 6.78 1.98 6.91
CA ASP A 18 7.47 1.99 8.21
C ASP A 18 8.92 1.48 8.11
N VAL A 19 9.50 1.45 6.90
CA VAL A 19 10.86 0.93 6.68
C VAL A 19 11.89 2.06 6.74
N PRO A 20 12.97 1.93 7.54
CA PRO A 20 14.04 2.91 7.54
C PRO A 20 14.65 3.08 6.15
N LEU A 21 14.96 4.33 5.75
CA LEU A 21 15.58 4.63 4.44
C LEU A 21 16.86 3.82 4.19
N ALA A 22 17.60 3.46 5.24
CA ALA A 22 18.77 2.60 5.13
C ALA A 22 18.42 1.16 4.68
N ALA A 23 17.31 0.60 5.16
CA ALA A 23 16.82 -0.72 4.75
C ALA A 23 16.27 -0.67 3.32
N LEU A 24 15.54 0.40 2.96
CA LEU A 24 15.11 0.61 1.57
C LEU A 24 16.30 0.77 0.61
N GLY A 25 17.31 1.54 1.00
CA GLY A 25 18.56 1.67 0.24
C GLY A 25 19.31 0.34 0.10
N LEU A 26 19.32 -0.50 1.14
CA LEU A 26 19.86 -1.86 1.07
C LEU A 26 19.07 -2.72 0.07
N TRP A 27 17.73 -2.64 0.11
CA TRP A 27 16.87 -3.36 -0.83
C TRP A 27 17.12 -2.95 -2.28
N VAL A 28 17.21 -1.66 -2.59
CA VAL A 28 17.52 -1.17 -3.95
C VAL A 28 18.89 -1.67 -4.42
N LYS A 29 19.92 -1.60 -3.56
CA LYS A 29 21.26 -2.11 -3.90
C LYS A 29 21.27 -3.62 -4.12
N ALA A 30 20.54 -4.37 -3.30
CA ALA A 30 20.39 -5.80 -3.45
C ALA A 30 19.65 -6.15 -4.76
N GLY A 31 18.57 -5.43 -5.09
CA GLY A 31 17.86 -5.56 -6.36
C GLY A 31 18.77 -5.29 -7.56
N SER A 32 19.53 -4.20 -7.54
CA SER A 32 20.52 -3.91 -8.59
C SER A 32 21.58 -5.02 -8.74
N TYR A 33 22.09 -5.54 -7.62
CA TYR A 33 23.00 -6.69 -7.63
C TYR A 33 22.35 -7.93 -8.27
N VAL A 34 21.16 -8.32 -7.83
CA VAL A 34 20.43 -9.48 -8.38
C VAL A 34 20.18 -9.31 -9.87
N GLY A 35 19.75 -8.12 -10.30
CA GLY A 35 19.49 -7.82 -11.71
C GLY A 35 20.74 -7.99 -12.58
N ARG A 36 21.91 -7.62 -12.07
CA ARG A 36 23.19 -7.86 -12.74
C ARG A 36 23.57 -9.35 -12.77
N GLN A 37 23.40 -10.06 -11.65
CA GLN A 37 23.79 -11.47 -11.55
C GLN A 37 22.89 -12.40 -12.36
N MET A 38 21.62 -12.03 -12.58
CA MET A 38 20.70 -12.77 -13.45
C MET A 38 21.12 -12.81 -14.93
N ARG A 39 22.24 -12.18 -15.31
CA ARG A 39 22.90 -12.38 -16.60
C ARG A 39 23.61 -13.73 -16.68
N ASP A 40 24.02 -14.26 -15.53
CA ASP A 40 24.54 -15.61 -15.40
C ASP A 40 23.36 -16.59 -15.38
N LYS A 41 23.44 -17.63 -16.21
CA LYS A 41 22.37 -18.62 -16.38
C LYS A 41 22.23 -19.53 -15.16
N ASP A 42 23.31 -19.69 -14.39
CA ASP A 42 23.36 -20.59 -13.24
C ASP A 42 23.00 -19.86 -11.93
N TYR A 43 22.79 -18.54 -11.98
CA TYR A 43 22.40 -17.77 -10.81
C TYR A 43 20.92 -17.94 -10.47
N ASP A 44 20.65 -18.34 -9.24
CA ASP A 44 19.31 -18.71 -8.75
C ASP A 44 18.48 -17.53 -8.23
N GLY A 45 19.03 -16.31 -8.28
CA GLY A 45 18.35 -15.10 -7.79
C GLY A 45 18.52 -14.83 -6.30
N THR A 46 19.29 -15.63 -5.57
CA THR A 46 19.45 -15.52 -4.11
C THR A 46 20.77 -14.89 -3.69
N PHE A 47 20.84 -14.40 -2.46
CA PHE A 47 22.04 -13.78 -1.88
C PHE A 47 22.14 -14.06 -0.38
N ASP A 48 23.36 -14.03 0.15
CA ASP A 48 23.66 -14.35 1.54
C ASP A 48 24.02 -13.11 2.38
N MET A 49 24.17 -13.29 3.70
CA MET A 49 24.62 -12.23 4.60
C MET A 49 26.00 -11.67 4.27
N ARG A 50 26.89 -12.46 3.64
CA ARG A 50 28.22 -11.99 3.22
C ARG A 50 28.08 -10.96 2.11
N ARG A 51 27.19 -11.20 1.14
CA ARG A 51 26.86 -10.27 0.07
C ARG A 51 26.17 -9.03 0.61
N LEU A 52 25.19 -9.19 1.50
CA LEU A 52 24.45 -8.05 2.07
C LEU A 52 25.37 -7.11 2.84
N ARG A 53 26.35 -7.63 3.59
CA ARG A 53 27.38 -6.80 4.25
C ARG A 53 28.20 -5.97 3.25
N LYS A 54 28.59 -6.54 2.10
CA LYS A 54 29.28 -5.78 1.05
C LYS A 54 28.42 -4.68 0.44
N LEU A 55 27.10 -4.78 0.54
CA LEU A 55 26.16 -3.76 0.09
C LEU A 55 25.85 -2.72 1.18
N GLY A 56 26.49 -2.80 2.35
CA GLY A 56 26.25 -1.92 3.50
C GLY A 56 25.14 -2.41 4.43
N GLY A 57 24.67 -3.64 4.26
CA GLY A 57 23.66 -4.25 5.11
C GLY A 57 24.21 -4.73 6.45
N THR A 58 23.41 -4.58 7.50
CA THR A 58 23.64 -5.16 8.83
C THR A 58 22.55 -6.20 9.11
N PRO A 59 22.74 -7.14 10.05
CA PRO A 59 21.67 -8.08 10.43
C PRO A 59 20.36 -7.39 10.79
N LYS A 60 20.43 -6.21 11.43
CA LYS A 60 19.27 -5.39 11.76
C LYS A 60 18.52 -4.91 10.50
N LEU A 61 19.24 -4.31 9.55
CA LEU A 61 18.62 -3.85 8.29
C LEU A 61 18.02 -5.01 7.48
N VAL A 62 18.67 -6.18 7.51
CA VAL A 62 18.13 -7.38 6.84
C VAL A 62 16.86 -7.87 7.52
N ALA A 63 16.81 -7.86 8.85
CA ALA A 63 15.60 -8.19 9.61
C ALA A 63 14.46 -7.22 9.32
N GLU A 64 14.75 -5.91 9.19
CA GLU A 64 13.77 -4.89 8.80
C GLU A 64 13.23 -5.15 7.37
N CYS A 65 14.10 -5.44 6.40
CA CYS A 65 13.66 -5.82 5.05
C CYS A 65 12.81 -7.10 5.03
N LEU A 66 13.10 -8.08 5.89
CA LEU A 66 12.32 -9.31 6.00
C LEU A 66 10.95 -9.05 6.65
N ALA A 67 10.93 -8.29 7.74
CA ALA A 67 9.70 -7.93 8.45
C ALA A 67 8.75 -7.14 7.55
N ALA A 68 9.29 -6.25 6.72
CA ALA A 68 8.55 -5.46 5.75
C ALA A 68 8.14 -6.23 4.49
N GLY A 69 8.65 -7.45 4.28
CA GLY A 69 8.37 -8.24 3.09
C GLY A 69 9.07 -7.74 1.83
N LEU A 70 10.15 -6.97 1.96
CA LEU A 70 11.03 -6.58 0.85
C LEU A 70 11.99 -7.72 0.46
N PHE A 71 12.41 -8.50 1.46
CA PHE A 71 13.15 -9.74 1.30
C PHE A 71 12.30 -10.93 1.73
N THR A 72 12.64 -12.10 1.19
CA THR A 72 12.16 -13.39 1.70
C THR A 72 13.36 -14.28 2.02
N GLN A 73 13.26 -15.06 3.10
CA GLN A 73 14.27 -16.04 3.45
C GLN A 73 13.93 -17.38 2.80
N THR A 74 14.78 -17.83 1.87
CA THR A 74 14.59 -19.09 1.13
C THR A 74 15.20 -20.28 1.86
N ASP A 75 16.29 -20.04 2.60
CA ASP A 75 16.97 -20.98 3.47
C ASP A 75 17.71 -20.22 4.59
N THR A 76 18.30 -20.95 5.54
CA THR A 76 19.05 -20.39 6.66
C THR A 76 20.18 -19.50 6.15
N GLY A 77 20.08 -18.20 6.41
CA GLY A 77 21.03 -17.18 5.96
C GLY A 77 21.02 -16.85 4.45
N VAL A 78 20.04 -17.36 3.68
CA VAL A 78 19.89 -17.14 2.24
C VAL A 78 18.57 -16.39 1.96
N TYR A 79 18.66 -15.33 1.17
CA TYR A 79 17.57 -14.39 0.93
C TYR A 79 17.33 -14.13 -0.55
N ALA A 80 16.12 -13.68 -0.89
CA ALA A 80 15.75 -13.24 -2.23
C ALA A 80 14.93 -11.95 -2.18
N ILE A 81 14.92 -11.19 -3.28
CA ILE A 81 14.07 -10.01 -3.45
C ILE A 81 12.61 -10.45 -3.65
N VAL A 82 11.69 -9.82 -2.94
CA VAL A 82 10.25 -9.95 -3.19
C VAL A 82 9.86 -9.01 -4.32
N GLN A 83 9.25 -9.57 -5.37
CA GLN A 83 8.63 -8.81 -6.45
C GLN A 83 7.14 -8.69 -6.17
N ALA A 84 6.64 -7.46 -6.21
CA ALA A 84 5.23 -7.15 -6.07
C ALA A 84 4.89 -6.01 -7.02
N ALA A 85 3.61 -5.92 -7.41
CA ALA A 85 3.15 -4.98 -8.43
C ALA A 85 3.55 -3.52 -8.12
N ASN A 86 3.51 -3.11 -6.85
CA ASN A 86 3.81 -1.75 -6.41
C ASN A 86 5.22 -1.60 -5.79
N LEU A 87 6.10 -2.59 -5.97
CA LEU A 87 7.45 -2.55 -5.42
C LEU A 87 8.49 -2.61 -6.52
N CYS A 88 8.56 -3.76 -7.18
CA CYS A 88 9.58 -3.99 -8.18
C CYS A 88 9.27 -5.20 -9.05
N LYS A 89 9.89 -5.19 -10.24
CA LYS A 89 10.01 -6.35 -11.11
C LYS A 89 11.38 -6.36 -11.75
N PHE A 90 11.91 -7.54 -12.05
CA PHE A 90 12.99 -7.60 -13.03
C PHE A 90 12.40 -7.69 -14.43
N ALA A 91 12.93 -6.92 -15.37
CA ALA A 91 12.56 -6.99 -16.78
C ALA A 91 13.73 -7.51 -17.62
N GLY A 92 13.42 -8.12 -18.78
CA GLY A 92 14.41 -8.42 -19.81
C GLY A 92 14.99 -9.84 -19.87
N GLY A 93 14.19 -10.89 -19.60
CA GLY A 93 14.58 -12.29 -19.87
C GLY A 93 13.38 -13.21 -20.07
N ALA A 94 13.49 -14.17 -20.99
CA ALA A 94 12.40 -15.05 -21.45
C ALA A 94 11.97 -16.15 -20.44
N ASP A 95 12.64 -16.26 -19.29
CA ASP A 95 12.43 -17.33 -18.29
C ASP A 95 11.92 -16.83 -16.93
N LEU A 96 11.39 -15.60 -16.89
CA LEU A 96 11.16 -14.90 -15.63
C LEU A 96 9.96 -15.39 -14.81
N SER A 97 9.00 -16.08 -15.40
CA SER A 97 7.79 -16.55 -14.68
C SER A 97 7.96 -17.97 -14.11
N GLY A 98 8.51 -18.90 -14.91
CA GLY A 98 8.64 -20.32 -14.57
C GLY A 98 9.57 -20.57 -13.39
N LYS A 99 10.80 -20.06 -13.43
CA LYS A 99 11.81 -20.25 -12.37
C LYS A 99 11.41 -19.61 -11.03
N ARG A 100 10.55 -18.59 -11.06
CA ARG A 100 10.03 -17.89 -9.86
C ARG A 100 8.86 -18.59 -9.20
N SER A 101 8.00 -19.23 -10.00
CA SER A 101 6.93 -20.07 -9.47
C SER A 101 7.49 -21.22 -8.62
N GLU A 102 8.65 -21.77 -9.01
CA GLU A 102 9.34 -22.85 -8.31
C GLU A 102 9.91 -22.38 -6.96
N ALA A 103 10.57 -21.23 -6.92
CA ALA A 103 11.10 -20.62 -5.70
C ALA A 103 9.98 -20.18 -4.75
N GLY A 104 8.91 -19.56 -5.27
CA GLY A 104 7.72 -19.20 -4.50
C GLY A 104 6.98 -20.43 -3.95
N ARG A 105 6.90 -21.51 -4.72
CA ARG A 105 6.34 -22.80 -4.29
C ARG A 105 7.17 -23.44 -3.18
N LYS A 106 8.51 -23.34 -3.24
CA LYS A 106 9.40 -23.83 -2.18
C LYS A 106 9.26 -23.00 -0.90
N GLY A 107 9.18 -21.67 -1.02
CA GLY A 107 8.94 -20.76 0.10
C GLY A 107 7.56 -20.94 0.75
N GLY A 108 6.51 -21.12 -0.05
CA GLY A 108 5.15 -21.43 0.43
C GLY A 108 5.09 -22.76 1.17
N LYS A 109 5.80 -23.78 0.71
CA LYS A 109 5.92 -25.08 1.39
C LYS A 109 6.68 -24.98 2.73
N ALA A 110 7.73 -24.17 2.80
CA ALA A 110 8.48 -23.93 4.03
C ALA A 110 7.67 -23.14 5.07
N SER A 111 7.01 -22.05 4.64
CA SER A 111 6.11 -21.25 5.48
C SER A 111 4.90 -22.06 5.98
N GLY A 112 4.30 -22.88 5.11
CA GLY A 112 3.22 -23.78 5.49
C GLY A 112 3.66 -24.87 6.48
N ARG A 113 4.88 -25.39 6.35
CA ARG A 113 5.43 -26.37 7.29
C ARG A 113 5.72 -25.76 8.66
N ALA A 114 6.23 -24.52 8.70
CA ALA A 114 6.47 -23.78 9.95
C ALA A 114 5.16 -23.41 10.68
N ARG A 115 4.10 -23.08 9.94
CA ARG A 115 2.75 -22.86 10.53
C ARG A 115 2.15 -24.15 11.08
N ARG A 116 2.28 -25.27 10.34
CA ARG A 116 1.80 -26.59 10.80
C ARG A 116 2.56 -27.09 12.03
N SER A 117 3.88 -26.95 12.08
CA SER A 117 4.66 -27.34 13.26
C SER A 117 4.33 -26.49 14.50
N LYS A 118 3.97 -25.21 14.32
CA LYS A 118 3.55 -24.33 15.43
C LYS A 118 2.12 -24.64 15.91
N ALA A 119 1.23 -25.08 15.01
CA ALA A 119 -0.11 -25.54 15.37
C ALA A 119 -0.07 -26.92 16.06
N GLU A 120 0.78 -27.84 15.58
CA GLU A 120 0.98 -29.18 16.17
C GLU A 120 1.66 -29.12 17.55
N ALA A 121 2.58 -28.17 17.77
CA ALA A 121 3.17 -27.91 19.08
C ALA A 121 2.17 -27.31 20.10
N ASN A 122 1.14 -26.60 19.63
CA ASN A 122 0.06 -26.10 20.49
C ASN A 122 -1.04 -27.15 20.74
N ALA A 123 -1.06 -28.26 19.98
CA ALA A 123 -2.05 -29.33 20.10
C ALA A 123 -1.59 -30.49 21.00
N THR A 124 -0.40 -30.41 21.60
CA THR A 124 0.16 -31.47 22.47
C THR A 124 0.01 -31.19 23.98
N ALA A 125 -0.83 -30.23 24.38
CA ALA A 125 -1.30 -30.13 25.75
C ALA A 125 -2.45 -31.15 25.96
N PRO A 126 -2.36 -32.07 26.93
CA PRO A 126 -3.35 -33.14 27.08
C PRO A 126 -4.64 -32.56 27.65
N HIS A 127 -5.74 -32.74 26.93
CA HIS A 127 -7.08 -32.62 27.47
C HIS A 127 -7.89 -33.82 26.99
N ASP A 128 -8.14 -34.75 27.92
CA ASP A 128 -9.12 -35.82 27.79
C ASP A 128 -10.50 -35.20 27.53
N VAL A 129 -11.25 -35.72 26.55
CA VAL A 129 -12.56 -36.42 26.69
C VAL A 129 -13.19 -36.71 25.31
N ASP A 130 -13.87 -37.87 25.25
CA ASP A 130 -14.57 -38.52 24.14
C ASP A 130 -15.64 -37.71 23.39
N GLY A 131 -15.92 -38.11 22.14
CA GLY A 131 -17.20 -37.81 21.46
C GLY A 131 -17.18 -37.94 19.93
N GLU A 132 -17.84 -38.97 19.42
CA GLU A 132 -17.83 -39.48 18.03
C GLU A 132 -18.63 -38.68 16.96
N THR A 133 -18.39 -39.09 15.69
CA THR A 133 -19.25 -38.99 14.47
C THR A 133 -19.28 -37.67 13.69
N SER A 134 -19.42 -37.61 12.36
CA SER A 134 -19.29 -38.56 11.25
C SER A 134 -19.13 -37.74 9.96
N ALA A 135 -18.31 -38.22 9.03
CA ALA A 135 -18.08 -37.62 7.73
C ALA A 135 -19.18 -37.99 6.72
N SER A 136 -19.48 -37.12 5.76
CA SER A 136 -19.97 -37.56 4.44
C SER A 136 -19.63 -36.55 3.34
N SER A 137 -18.91 -37.07 2.36
CA SER A 137 -18.54 -36.48 1.07
C SER A 137 -19.58 -36.77 -0.02
N LYS A 138 -19.62 -35.94 -1.07
CA LYS A 138 -19.94 -36.19 -2.51
C LYS A 138 -20.24 -34.84 -3.21
N THR A 139 -19.36 -34.27 -4.05
CA THR A 139 -19.24 -34.41 -5.53
C THR A 139 -20.55 -34.37 -6.31
N GLU A 140 -20.77 -33.32 -7.13
CA GLU A 140 -20.69 -33.36 -8.61
C GLU A 140 -21.22 -32.06 -9.27
N ALA A 141 -20.69 -31.76 -10.46
CA ALA A 141 -20.96 -30.61 -11.30
C ALA A 141 -21.96 -30.95 -12.41
N ASN A 142 -22.69 -29.96 -12.95
CA ASN A 142 -23.01 -29.95 -14.39
C ASN A 142 -23.46 -28.57 -14.90
N ALA A 143 -23.20 -28.34 -16.19
CA ALA A 143 -23.32 -27.10 -16.92
C ALA A 143 -24.50 -27.10 -17.91
N SER A 144 -24.91 -25.88 -18.29
CA SER A 144 -25.44 -25.46 -19.61
C SER A 144 -26.90 -25.80 -20.01
N ARG A 145 -27.64 -24.76 -20.45
CA ARG A 145 -28.27 -24.58 -21.81
C ARG A 145 -29.45 -23.57 -21.74
N LEU A 146 -29.29 -22.36 -22.28
CA LEU A 146 -29.83 -21.83 -23.55
C LEU A 146 -31.35 -22.01 -23.79
N LEU A 147 -32.08 -20.90 -23.92
CA LEU A 147 -33.37 -20.83 -24.62
C LEU A 147 -33.54 -19.47 -25.31
N GLU A 148 -34.02 -19.56 -26.55
CA GLU A 148 -34.13 -18.53 -27.60
C GLU A 148 -35.40 -17.67 -27.47
N ALA A 149 -35.40 -16.48 -28.08
CA ALA A 149 -36.58 -15.94 -28.77
C ALA A 149 -36.17 -14.90 -29.84
N LYS A 150 -36.58 -15.14 -31.09
CA LYS A 150 -36.42 -14.30 -32.29
C LYS A 150 -37.59 -13.32 -32.46
N GLY A 151 -37.33 -12.18 -33.11
CA GLY A 151 -38.34 -11.30 -33.74
C GLY A 151 -37.68 -10.38 -34.79
N THR A 152 -38.30 -10.24 -35.95
CA THR A 152 -37.73 -9.90 -37.28
C THR A 152 -37.80 -8.41 -37.68
N ILE A 153 -36.91 -8.00 -38.61
CA ILE A 153 -36.66 -6.68 -39.25
C ILE A 153 -37.69 -6.36 -40.38
N PRO A 154 -37.75 -5.12 -40.95
CA PRO A 154 -37.28 -4.99 -42.34
C PRO A 154 -36.49 -3.71 -42.71
N ASN A 155 -35.79 -3.87 -43.84
CA ASN A 155 -34.71 -3.13 -44.49
C ASN A 155 -35.20 -2.04 -45.48
N LEU A 156 -34.40 -0.98 -45.72
CA LEU A 156 -34.44 -0.12 -46.93
C LEU A 156 -33.03 0.47 -47.25
N SER A 157 -32.26 -0.28 -48.03
CA SER A 157 -31.31 0.05 -49.13
C SER A 157 -30.62 1.44 -49.29
N ASP A 158 -29.29 1.48 -49.03
CA ASP A 158 -28.09 1.74 -49.89
C ASP A 158 -28.12 2.74 -51.09
N PRO A 159 -26.97 3.43 -51.45
CA PRO A 159 -25.66 2.77 -51.66
C PRO A 159 -24.32 3.52 -51.36
N LEU A 160 -23.27 2.70 -51.17
CA LEU A 160 -21.84 2.83 -51.53
C LEU A 160 -21.09 4.11 -51.06
N THR A 161 -20.08 4.00 -50.18
CA THR A 161 -18.69 3.71 -50.58
C THR A 161 -17.88 3.18 -49.38
N SER A 162 -17.23 2.03 -49.56
CA SER A 162 -16.11 1.54 -48.72
C SER A 162 -14.80 1.85 -49.47
N PRO A 163 -13.64 2.05 -48.80
CA PRO A 163 -12.95 0.94 -48.15
C PRO A 163 -12.37 1.25 -46.76
N ASN A 164 -12.46 0.28 -45.86
CA ASN A 164 -11.61 0.16 -44.68
C ASN A 164 -10.16 -0.19 -45.10
N PRO A 165 -9.13 0.19 -44.32
CA PRO A 165 -8.46 -0.85 -43.53
C PRO A 165 -7.96 -0.41 -42.14
N SER A 166 -8.18 -1.30 -41.17
CA SER A 166 -7.27 -1.71 -40.08
C SER A 166 -6.77 -0.68 -39.05
N GLY A 167 -7.28 -0.81 -37.82
CA GLY A 167 -6.59 -0.45 -36.59
C GLY A 167 -7.36 -0.95 -35.35
N PRO A 168 -6.76 -1.71 -34.42
CA PRO A 168 -7.45 -2.15 -33.21
C PRO A 168 -7.67 -0.96 -32.27
N GLU A 169 -8.89 -0.83 -31.75
CA GLU A 169 -9.33 0.18 -30.79
C GLU A 169 -8.35 0.30 -29.62
N SER A 170 -7.74 1.47 -29.49
CA SER A 170 -6.94 1.85 -28.35
C SER A 170 -7.85 2.09 -27.14
N LYS A 171 -7.69 1.27 -26.10
CA LYS A 171 -8.14 1.62 -24.74
C LYS A 171 -7.43 2.91 -24.35
N GLN A 172 -8.13 4.04 -24.40
CA GLN A 172 -7.64 5.33 -23.92
C GLN A 172 -7.30 5.20 -22.43
N THR A 173 -6.01 5.15 -22.15
CA THR A 173 -5.49 5.27 -20.79
C THR A 173 -5.42 6.76 -20.52
N VAL A 174 -6.45 7.32 -19.87
CA VAL A 174 -6.47 8.73 -19.48
C VAL A 174 -5.30 8.97 -18.51
N SER A 175 -4.49 9.98 -18.80
CA SER A 175 -3.29 10.26 -18.01
C SER A 175 -3.64 10.81 -16.63
N ILE A 176 -2.77 10.62 -15.64
CA ILE A 176 -2.95 11.17 -14.28
C ILE A 176 -3.11 12.69 -14.32
N ALA A 177 -2.37 13.38 -15.20
CA ALA A 177 -2.48 14.82 -15.41
C ALA A 177 -3.86 15.25 -15.94
N GLU A 178 -4.49 14.46 -16.81
CA GLU A 178 -5.85 14.72 -17.29
C GLU A 178 -6.90 14.47 -16.21
N ILE A 179 -6.67 13.50 -15.32
CA ILE A 179 -7.53 13.23 -14.15
C ILE A 179 -7.42 14.36 -13.13
N GLU A 180 -6.19 14.84 -12.86
CA GLU A 180 -5.95 15.99 -11.97
C GLU A 180 -6.53 17.30 -12.54
N ALA A 181 -6.35 17.56 -13.83
CA ALA A 181 -6.96 18.71 -14.49
C ALA A 181 -8.49 18.64 -14.49
N ARG A 182 -9.07 17.43 -14.66
CA ARG A 182 -10.52 17.23 -14.57
C ARG A 182 -11.02 17.37 -13.14
N ALA A 183 -10.25 16.92 -12.14
CA ALA A 183 -10.56 17.08 -10.73
C ALA A 183 -10.65 18.55 -10.31
N MET A 184 -9.79 19.40 -10.87
CA MET A 184 -9.84 20.85 -10.63
C MET A 184 -11.07 21.52 -11.27
N LEU A 185 -11.54 21.02 -12.42
CA LEU A 185 -12.67 21.60 -13.15
C LEU A 185 -14.03 21.08 -12.69
N ASP A 186 -14.13 19.78 -12.37
CA ASP A 186 -15.33 19.12 -11.90
C ASP A 186 -14.97 17.95 -10.96
N PRO A 187 -14.86 18.22 -9.64
CA PRO A 187 -14.59 17.20 -8.64
C PRO A 187 -15.63 16.08 -8.64
N PHE A 188 -16.90 16.40 -8.91
CA PHE A 188 -17.98 15.41 -8.93
C PHE A 188 -17.87 14.48 -10.13
N ALA A 189 -17.70 15.00 -11.36
CA ALA A 189 -17.58 14.15 -12.54
C ALA A 189 -16.37 13.20 -12.44
N THR A 190 -15.28 13.70 -11.86
CA THR A 190 -14.08 12.91 -11.60
C THR A 190 -14.37 11.80 -10.59
N ALA A 191 -14.94 12.14 -9.43
CA ALA A 191 -15.34 11.18 -8.41
C ALA A 191 -16.33 10.14 -8.94
N TRP A 192 -17.33 10.56 -9.70
CA TRP A 192 -18.31 9.69 -10.33
C TRP A 192 -17.63 8.69 -11.28
N SER A 193 -16.72 9.15 -12.15
CA SER A 193 -16.00 8.27 -13.08
C SER A 193 -15.15 7.21 -12.37
N LEU A 194 -14.54 7.56 -11.24
CA LEU A 194 -13.69 6.70 -10.43
C LEU A 194 -14.49 5.73 -9.55
N TYR A 195 -15.77 6.00 -9.32
CA TYR A 195 -16.54 5.26 -8.35
C TYR A 195 -16.68 3.77 -8.75
N PRO A 196 -16.47 2.80 -7.84
CA PRO A 196 -16.34 1.37 -8.20
C PRO A 196 -17.59 0.74 -8.81
N LYS A 197 -18.76 1.34 -8.56
CA LYS A 197 -20.04 0.80 -8.99
C LYS A 197 -20.92 1.90 -9.59
N HIS A 198 -21.03 1.87 -10.91
CA HIS A 198 -21.88 2.75 -11.71
C HIS A 198 -23.36 2.33 -11.71
N THR A 199 -23.87 1.86 -10.56
CA THR A 199 -25.29 1.51 -10.43
C THR A 199 -26.03 2.66 -9.77
N GLY A 200 -27.02 3.24 -10.45
CA GLY A 200 -27.87 4.30 -9.94
C GLY A 200 -27.93 5.52 -10.87
N SER A 201 -28.71 6.52 -10.47
CA SER A 201 -28.83 7.78 -11.21
C SER A 201 -27.65 8.71 -10.92
N PRO A 202 -26.91 9.18 -11.95
CA PRO A 202 -25.88 10.21 -11.79
C PRO A 202 -26.43 11.49 -11.15
N ASP A 203 -27.68 11.85 -11.45
CA ASP A 203 -28.31 13.06 -10.92
C ASP A 203 -28.57 12.94 -9.41
N ARG A 204 -29.01 11.76 -8.95
CA ARG A 204 -29.14 11.50 -7.50
C ARG A 204 -27.79 11.60 -6.80
N ALA A 205 -26.73 11.04 -7.38
CA ALA A 205 -25.40 11.15 -6.81
C ALA A 205 -24.89 12.60 -6.77
N ARG A 206 -25.22 13.40 -7.80
CA ARG A 206 -24.89 14.82 -7.85
C ARG A 206 -25.62 15.62 -6.77
N ILE A 207 -26.91 15.35 -6.56
CA ILE A 207 -27.70 15.97 -5.48
C ILE A 207 -27.12 15.60 -4.10
N ALA A 208 -26.80 14.33 -3.88
CA ALA A 208 -26.20 13.88 -2.62
C ALA A 208 -24.82 14.51 -2.38
N TRP A 209 -23.99 14.62 -3.42
CA TRP A 209 -22.70 15.28 -3.36
C TRP A 209 -22.84 16.75 -2.95
N GLN A 210 -23.72 17.51 -3.62
CA GLN A 210 -23.99 18.90 -3.31
C GLN A 210 -24.50 19.09 -1.87
N ALA A 211 -25.40 18.20 -1.43
CA ALA A 211 -25.91 18.26 -0.07
C ALA A 211 -24.80 18.13 0.98
N VAL A 212 -23.82 17.24 0.74
CA VAL A 212 -22.66 17.08 1.64
C VAL A 212 -21.71 18.27 1.55
N THR A 213 -21.46 18.83 0.37
CA THR A 213 -20.55 19.99 0.23
C THR A 213 -21.13 21.27 0.81
N ASP A 214 -22.44 21.46 0.68
CA ASP A 214 -23.14 22.66 1.12
C ASP A 214 -23.56 22.57 2.60
N GLY A 215 -23.33 21.42 3.24
CA GLY A 215 -23.69 21.17 4.65
C GLY A 215 -25.20 21.04 4.87
N THR A 216 -25.97 20.75 3.83
CA THR A 216 -27.43 20.55 3.91
C THR A 216 -27.81 19.07 4.07
N ALA A 217 -26.85 18.15 3.94
CA ALA A 217 -27.02 16.74 4.23
C ALA A 217 -27.18 16.47 5.74
N VAL A 218 -27.77 15.32 6.08
CA VAL A 218 -27.80 14.81 7.47
C VAL A 218 -26.40 14.41 7.94
N THR A 219 -25.51 14.07 7.01
CA THR A 219 -24.14 13.66 7.29
C THR A 219 -23.19 14.87 7.38
N PRO A 220 -22.06 14.77 8.09
CA PRO A 220 -21.11 15.87 8.26
C PRO A 220 -20.63 16.49 6.95
N GLN A 221 -20.56 17.82 6.90
CA GLN A 221 -20.06 18.54 5.72
C GLN A 221 -18.62 18.10 5.38
N ALA A 222 -18.33 17.99 4.08
CA ALA A 222 -16.98 17.73 3.60
C ALA A 222 -16.68 18.57 2.35
N THR A 223 -15.43 19.01 2.19
CA THR A 223 -15.03 19.76 1.00
C THR A 223 -15.07 18.85 -0.24
N PRO A 224 -15.29 19.41 -1.45
CA PRO A 224 -15.25 18.64 -2.69
C PRO A 224 -13.95 17.83 -2.87
N GLU A 225 -12.82 18.40 -2.46
CA GLU A 225 -11.50 17.77 -2.49
C GLU A 225 -11.41 16.59 -1.51
N ALA A 226 -11.91 16.76 -0.28
CA ALA A 226 -11.90 15.70 0.73
C ALA A 226 -12.83 14.54 0.33
N LEU A 227 -13.97 14.84 -0.30
CA LEU A 227 -14.88 13.84 -0.85
C LEU A 227 -14.26 13.10 -2.04
N LEU A 228 -13.59 13.80 -2.96
CA LEU A 228 -12.89 13.17 -4.07
C LEU A 228 -11.78 12.24 -3.54
N ALA A 229 -11.00 12.69 -2.56
CA ALA A 229 -9.98 11.86 -1.91
C ALA A 229 -10.59 10.62 -1.23
N ALA A 230 -11.75 10.77 -0.58
CA ALA A 230 -12.48 9.67 0.03
C ALA A 230 -12.93 8.65 -1.03
N VAL A 231 -13.47 9.10 -2.17
CA VAL A 231 -13.87 8.22 -3.28
C VAL A 231 -12.68 7.47 -3.87
N THR A 232 -11.55 8.14 -4.09
CA THR A 232 -10.32 7.51 -4.60
C THR A 232 -9.82 6.41 -3.66
N ARG A 233 -9.82 6.67 -2.35
CA ARG A 233 -9.41 5.66 -1.35
C ARG A 233 -10.39 4.49 -1.27
N TYR A 234 -11.68 4.78 -1.30
CA TYR A 234 -12.72 3.75 -1.33
C TYR A 234 -12.61 2.86 -2.58
N GLN A 235 -12.32 3.46 -3.75
CA GLN A 235 -12.07 2.72 -4.98
C GLN A 235 -10.86 1.80 -4.86
N LYS A 236 -9.76 2.31 -4.30
CA LYS A 236 -8.56 1.51 -4.01
C LYS A 236 -8.89 0.33 -3.10
N ALA A 237 -9.65 0.53 -2.03
CA ALA A 237 -10.02 -0.54 -1.10
C ALA A 237 -10.92 -1.62 -1.73
N VAL A 238 -11.84 -1.23 -2.63
CA VAL A 238 -12.65 -2.20 -3.39
C VAL A 238 -11.77 -3.00 -4.36
N ARG A 239 -10.81 -2.35 -5.02
CA ARG A 239 -9.88 -3.01 -5.94
C ARG A 239 -8.93 -3.97 -5.22
N ASP A 240 -8.44 -3.59 -4.05
CA ASP A 240 -7.47 -4.34 -3.27
C ASP A 240 -8.12 -5.51 -2.48
N GLY A 241 -9.47 -5.57 -2.47
CA GLY A 241 -10.25 -6.65 -1.87
C GLY A 241 -10.64 -6.45 -0.41
N ASP A 242 -10.28 -5.29 0.17
CA ASP A 242 -10.62 -4.91 1.55
C ASP A 242 -12.10 -4.58 1.72
N ALA A 243 -12.73 -4.12 0.64
CA ALA A 243 -14.18 -3.93 0.56
C ALA A 243 -14.77 -4.91 -0.47
N ASN A 244 -15.67 -5.80 -0.02
CA ASN A 244 -16.28 -6.79 -0.90
C ASN A 244 -17.11 -6.09 -2.01
N PRO A 245 -16.77 -6.28 -3.30
CA PRO A 245 -17.43 -5.61 -4.43
C PRO A 245 -18.95 -5.82 -4.50
N GLN A 246 -19.46 -6.93 -3.96
CA GLN A 246 -20.90 -7.23 -3.95
C GLN A 246 -21.70 -6.28 -3.06
N PHE A 247 -21.09 -5.78 -1.98
CA PHE A 247 -21.73 -4.89 -1.01
C PHE A 247 -21.50 -3.41 -1.30
N VAL A 248 -20.80 -3.08 -2.39
CA VAL A 248 -20.61 -1.69 -2.81
C VAL A 248 -21.98 -1.11 -3.19
N LYS A 249 -22.37 -0.03 -2.49
CA LYS A 249 -23.58 0.75 -2.77
C LYS A 249 -23.30 1.72 -3.91
N GLY A 250 -24.34 2.13 -4.65
CA GLY A 250 -24.22 3.25 -5.61
C GLY A 250 -23.81 4.54 -4.89
N MET A 251 -23.04 5.40 -5.57
CA MET A 251 -22.40 6.58 -4.96
C MET A 251 -23.37 7.48 -4.22
N GLY A 252 -24.55 7.77 -4.77
CA GLY A 252 -25.55 8.62 -4.09
C GLY A 252 -25.97 8.05 -2.74
N ARG A 253 -26.26 6.74 -2.67
CA ARG A 253 -26.62 6.06 -1.42
C ARG A 253 -25.43 6.00 -0.44
N TRP A 254 -24.22 5.81 -0.96
CA TRP A 254 -23.01 5.82 -0.15
C TRP A 254 -22.75 7.20 0.48
N LEU A 255 -23.03 8.29 -0.23
CA LEU A 255 -22.95 9.65 0.29
C LEU A 255 -24.05 9.92 1.33
N GLU A 256 -25.31 9.61 1.00
CA GLU A 256 -26.48 9.80 1.88
C GLU A 256 -26.33 9.08 3.24
N GLU A 257 -25.74 7.88 3.23
CA GLU A 257 -25.54 7.06 4.45
C GLU A 257 -24.21 7.35 5.16
N GLY A 258 -23.44 8.36 4.72
CA GLY A 258 -22.19 8.77 5.39
C GLY A 258 -21.02 7.82 5.14
N GLY A 259 -21.09 6.98 4.12
CA GLY A 259 -20.06 5.99 3.81
C GLY A 259 -18.69 6.59 3.47
N TYR A 260 -18.61 7.89 3.18
CA TYR A 260 -17.35 8.62 2.94
C TYR A 260 -16.58 8.96 4.21
N LEU A 261 -17.23 8.98 5.38
CA LEU A 261 -16.64 9.47 6.62
C LEU A 261 -15.39 8.69 7.03
N ASP A 262 -15.42 7.36 6.87
CA ASP A 262 -14.29 6.49 7.18
C ASP A 262 -13.10 6.66 6.22
N TRP A 263 -13.35 7.29 5.07
CA TRP A 263 -12.38 7.47 3.97
C TRP A 263 -11.89 8.92 3.85
N LEU A 264 -12.44 9.84 4.66
CA LEU A 264 -11.95 11.21 4.73
C LEU A 264 -10.48 11.25 5.16
N PRO A 265 -9.71 12.27 4.71
CA PRO A 265 -8.34 12.48 5.17
C PRO A 265 -8.31 12.56 6.70
N LYS A 266 -7.64 11.60 7.33
CA LYS A 266 -7.38 11.68 8.77
C LYS A 266 -6.47 12.88 9.03
N PRO A 267 -6.72 13.69 10.07
CA PRO A 267 -5.82 14.76 10.43
C PRO A 267 -4.41 14.18 10.66
N PRO A 268 -3.34 14.89 10.27
CA PRO A 268 -1.99 14.42 10.46
C PRO A 268 -1.75 14.11 11.94
N LYS A 269 -1.18 12.94 12.24
CA LYS A 269 -0.75 12.62 13.61
C LYS A 269 0.30 13.65 14.03
N PRO A 270 0.18 14.28 15.21
CA PRO A 270 1.17 15.25 15.66
C PRO A 270 2.54 14.57 15.78
N ARG A 271 3.55 15.11 15.08
CA ARG A 271 4.89 14.51 14.94
C ARG A 271 5.64 14.39 16.28
N TYR A 272 5.21 15.15 17.29
CA TYR A 272 5.91 15.30 18.55
C TYR A 272 4.95 15.22 19.74
N THR A 273 4.52 14.03 20.12
CA THR A 273 3.72 13.83 21.34
C THR A 273 4.21 12.63 22.14
N TRP A 274 4.67 12.86 23.36
CA TRP A 274 4.89 11.81 24.37
C TRP A 274 4.73 12.36 25.78
N GLY A 275 3.76 11.84 26.53
CA GLY A 275 3.43 12.38 27.85
C GLY A 275 2.95 13.82 27.76
N ILE A 276 3.56 14.71 28.53
CA ILE A 276 3.30 16.17 28.53
C ILE A 276 3.98 16.90 27.37
N CYS A 277 4.91 16.25 26.66
CA CYS A 277 5.70 16.89 25.62
C CYS A 277 4.94 16.83 24.30
N ASP A 278 4.04 17.77 24.10
CA ASP A 278 3.43 18.04 22.80
C ASP A 278 4.20 19.13 22.02
N GLU A 279 3.68 19.53 20.86
CA GLU A 279 4.32 20.53 20.01
C GLU A 279 4.36 21.92 20.67
N GLN A 280 3.35 22.28 21.47
CA GLN A 280 3.32 23.54 22.22
C GLN A 280 4.36 23.52 23.34
N TRP A 281 4.42 22.41 24.09
CA TRP A 281 5.40 22.23 25.15
C TRP A 281 6.83 22.34 24.62
N LEU A 282 7.13 21.72 23.47
CA LEU A 282 8.46 21.83 22.84
C LEU A 282 8.77 23.25 22.37
N GLN A 283 7.76 23.97 21.87
CA GLN A 283 7.93 25.36 21.48
C GLN A 283 8.35 26.23 22.66
N GLU A 284 7.68 26.07 23.80
CA GLU A 284 7.95 26.81 25.04
C GLU A 284 9.29 26.43 25.67
N HIS A 285 9.60 25.13 25.76
CA HIS A 285 10.72 24.63 26.57
C HIS A 285 12.03 24.45 25.79
N ILE A 286 11.99 24.37 24.46
CA ILE A 286 13.19 24.14 23.63
C ILE A 286 13.27 25.14 22.48
N LEU A 287 12.30 25.14 21.56
CA LEU A 287 12.45 25.81 20.26
C LEU A 287 12.53 27.33 20.36
N SER A 288 11.84 27.94 21.32
CA SER A 288 11.92 29.39 21.56
C SER A 288 13.27 29.86 22.14
N GLN A 289 14.07 28.94 22.69
CA GLN A 289 15.31 29.24 23.40
C GLN A 289 16.58 28.90 22.61
N VAL A 290 16.43 28.22 21.46
CA VAL A 290 17.55 27.82 20.60
C VAL A 290 17.39 28.44 19.21
N PRO A 291 18.48 28.65 18.44
CA PRO A 291 18.35 29.16 17.08
C PRO A 291 17.50 28.21 16.22
N GLU A 292 16.68 28.79 15.34
CA GLU A 292 15.81 28.04 14.44
C GLU A 292 16.59 26.97 13.65
N GLY A 293 16.03 25.76 13.56
CA GLY A 293 16.69 24.60 12.93
C GLY A 293 17.80 23.93 13.76
N SER A 294 18.13 24.41 14.97
CA SER A 294 19.17 23.79 15.81
C SER A 294 18.72 22.51 16.52
N PHE A 295 17.41 22.35 16.75
CA PHE A 295 16.84 21.17 17.38
C PHE A 295 16.53 20.08 16.35
N GLU A 296 17.59 19.52 15.76
CA GLU A 296 17.51 18.48 14.74
C GLU A 296 18.52 17.34 14.96
N GLY A 297 18.34 16.22 14.27
CA GLY A 297 19.31 15.12 14.24
C GLY A 297 19.45 14.37 15.58
N SER A 298 20.69 14.12 16.02
CA SER A 298 20.97 13.24 17.17
C SER A 298 20.49 13.79 18.51
N ILE A 299 20.37 15.12 18.64
CA ILE A 299 19.91 15.74 19.90
C ILE A 299 18.42 15.51 20.15
N VAL A 300 17.61 15.53 19.07
CA VAL A 300 16.18 15.19 19.11
C VAL A 300 15.99 13.73 19.54
N GLY A 301 16.78 12.83 18.96
CA GLY A 301 16.76 11.41 19.33
C GLY A 301 17.14 11.18 20.80
N THR A 302 18.13 11.92 21.30
CA THR A 302 18.59 11.82 22.69
C THR A 302 17.55 12.35 23.68
N PHE A 303 16.93 13.48 23.37
CA PHE A 303 15.81 14.04 24.14
C PHE A 303 14.66 13.03 24.26
N TRP A 304 14.17 12.53 23.13
CA TRP A 304 13.05 11.59 23.14
C TRP A 304 13.40 10.25 23.79
N ALA A 305 14.64 9.77 23.66
CA ALA A 305 15.07 8.55 24.36
C ALA A 305 15.01 8.74 25.89
N ASN A 306 15.36 9.92 26.40
CA ASN A 306 15.29 10.23 27.82
C ASN A 306 13.82 10.29 28.32
N VAL A 307 12.98 11.05 27.62
CA VAL A 307 11.55 11.21 27.96
C VAL A 307 10.81 9.86 27.91
N LYS A 308 11.08 9.05 26.88
CA LYS A 308 10.47 7.71 26.75
C LYS A 308 10.95 6.71 27.80
N ALA A 309 12.16 6.90 28.33
CA ALA A 309 12.70 6.12 29.44
C ALA A 309 12.16 6.57 30.81
N GLY A 310 11.26 7.55 30.86
CA GLY A 310 10.69 8.10 32.09
C GLY A 310 11.57 9.14 32.78
N GLY A 311 12.54 9.71 32.07
CA GLY A 311 13.31 10.86 32.55
C GLY A 311 12.46 12.12 32.58
N ASP A 312 12.84 13.05 33.46
CA ASP A 312 12.17 14.34 33.62
C ASP A 312 12.32 15.19 32.33
N PRO A 313 11.21 15.50 31.63
CA PRO A 313 11.25 16.22 30.38
C PRO A 313 11.81 17.64 30.49
N GLU A 314 11.53 18.35 31.58
CA GLU A 314 12.03 19.72 31.78
C GLU A 314 13.56 19.73 31.90
N GLN A 315 14.11 18.83 32.71
CA GLN A 315 15.56 18.66 32.82
C GLN A 315 16.21 18.22 31.50
N ALA A 316 15.53 17.37 30.72
CA ALA A 316 16.00 16.96 29.41
C ALA A 316 16.02 18.15 28.43
N ALA A 317 14.97 18.99 28.44
CA ALA A 317 14.90 20.20 27.64
C ALA A 317 15.98 21.22 28.02
N GLU A 318 16.19 21.49 29.31
CA GLU A 318 17.26 22.39 29.77
C GLU A 318 18.65 21.95 29.29
N ARG A 319 18.92 20.64 29.32
CA ARG A 319 20.19 20.08 28.82
C ARG A 319 20.35 20.31 27.33
N VAL A 320 19.28 20.09 26.56
CA VAL A 320 19.26 20.32 25.11
C VAL A 320 19.51 21.79 24.80
N VAL A 321 18.77 22.70 25.43
CA VAL A 321 18.93 24.15 25.25
C VAL A 321 20.36 24.55 25.58
N LYS A 322 20.88 24.16 26.74
CA LYS A 322 22.26 24.47 27.15
C LYS A 322 23.31 23.96 26.16
N GLU A 323 23.12 22.76 25.61
CA GLU A 323 24.04 22.20 24.63
C GLU A 323 24.02 22.98 23.30
N LEU A 324 22.84 23.33 22.81
CA LEU A 324 22.66 24.06 21.55
C LEU A 324 23.10 25.52 21.65
N THR A 325 22.78 26.20 22.74
CA THR A 325 23.23 27.57 23.00
C THR A 325 24.75 27.65 23.17
N ARG A 326 25.39 26.62 23.74
CA ARG A 326 26.87 26.55 23.84
C ARG A 326 27.55 26.39 22.48
N LYS A 327 26.97 25.60 21.58
CA LYS A 327 27.51 25.39 20.22
C LYS A 327 27.33 26.62 19.31
N GLY A 328 26.39 27.51 19.63
CA GLY A 328 26.09 28.70 18.83
C GLY A 328 26.93 29.96 19.13
N ARG A 329 27.82 29.95 20.15
CA ARG A 329 28.65 31.13 20.46
C ARG A 329 29.99 31.05 19.70
N PRO A 330 30.29 31.97 18.75
CA PRO A 330 31.61 32.02 18.14
C PRO A 330 32.64 32.44 19.18
N SER A 331 33.77 31.73 19.22
CA SER A 331 34.98 32.08 19.98
C SER A 331 35.70 33.25 19.37
#